data_AF-A0A3D1RF81-F1
#
_entry.id   AF-A0A3D1RF81-F1
#
_cell.length_a   1.000
_cell.length_b   1.000
_cell.length_c   1.000
_cell.angle_alpha   90.00
_cell.angle_beta   90.00
_cell.angle_gamma   90.00
#
_symmetry.space_group_name_H-M   'P 1'
#
loop_
_entity.id
_entity.type
_entity.pdbx_description
1 polymer ?
#
loop_
_entity_poly.entity_id
_entity_poly.type
_entity_poly.pdbx_seq_one_letter_code
_entity_poly.pdbx_strand_id
1 'polypeptide(L)'
;MEGIDFSILEHSFPARMAAYNLKARKVAIVFGNTIHLYGATTKEFLENTAWVKHELCHIRQYKQYGFWGFIARYLFESLRSGYYNNRFEVEARAAEHL
;
A
#
# COMPACT_ATOMS: atom_id res chain seq x y z
N MET A 1 -11.63 -18.31 0.57
CA MET A 1 -10.91 -17.03 0.71
C MET A 1 -11.97 -15.97 0.81
N GLU A 2 -12.19 -15.40 2.00
CA GLU A 2 -13.14 -14.31 2.17
C GLU A 2 -12.76 -13.18 1.20
N GLY A 3 -13.67 -12.88 0.27
CA GLY A 3 -13.44 -11.94 -0.83
C GLY A 3 -13.15 -10.56 -0.28
N ILE A 4 -11.87 -10.19 -0.24
CA ILE A 4 -11.49 -8.80 -0.09
C ILE A 4 -11.78 -8.18 -1.45
N ASP A 5 -12.90 -7.47 -1.56
CA ASP A 5 -13.22 -6.67 -2.73
C ASP A 5 -12.19 -5.53 -2.81
N PHE A 6 -11.27 -5.63 -3.77
CA PHE A 6 -10.30 -4.58 -4.06
C PHE A 6 -10.30 -4.27 -5.55
N SER A 7 -10.20 -2.97 -5.85
CA SER A 7 -10.13 -2.47 -7.22
C SER A 7 -8.69 -2.11 -7.54
N ILE A 8 -8.18 -2.50 -8.71
CA ILE A 8 -6.85 -2.09 -9.16
C ILE A 8 -7.00 -1.00 -10.20
N LEU A 9 -6.32 0.13 -10.00
CA LEU A 9 -6.39 1.29 -10.87
C LEU A 9 -4.99 1.71 -11.30
N GLU A 10 -4.68 1.46 -12.57
CA GLU A 10 -3.39 1.77 -13.17
C GLU A 10 -3.31 3.28 -13.48
N HIS A 11 -2.11 3.87 -13.45
CA HIS A 11 -1.85 5.26 -13.86
C HIS A 11 -2.58 6.36 -13.07
N SER A 12 -2.85 6.12 -11.79
CA SER A 12 -3.55 7.11 -10.96
C SER A 12 -2.66 8.29 -10.54
N PHE A 13 -3.20 9.51 -10.68
CA PHE A 13 -2.56 10.77 -10.30
C PHE A 13 -1.95 10.81 -8.88
N PRO A 14 -2.62 10.28 -7.82
CA PRO A 14 -2.02 10.23 -6.48
C PRO A 14 -0.81 9.28 -6.41
N ALA A 15 -0.82 8.16 -7.15
CA ALA A 15 0.30 7.23 -7.21
C ALA A 15 1.52 7.84 -7.91
N ARG A 16 1.30 8.74 -8.88
CA ARG A 16 2.37 9.52 -9.53
C ARG A 16 3.09 10.45 -8.56
N MET A 17 2.35 11.12 -7.67
CA MET A 17 2.93 12.07 -6.73
C MET A 17 3.75 11.37 -5.64
N ALA A 18 3.29 10.21 -5.19
CA ALA A 18 4.03 9.37 -4.25
C ALA A 18 5.26 8.70 -4.88
N ALA A 19 5.19 8.24 -6.14
CA ALA A 19 6.35 7.74 -6.87
C ALA A 19 7.45 8.78 -7.03
N TYR A 20 7.07 10.05 -7.22
CA TYR A 20 8.01 11.16 -7.27
C TYR A 20 8.73 11.38 -5.92
N ASN A 21 8.02 11.22 -4.80
CA ASN A 21 8.59 11.34 -3.45
C ASN A 21 9.48 10.15 -3.07
N LEU A 22 9.09 8.92 -3.47
CA LEU A 22 9.81 7.69 -3.15
C LEU A 22 10.99 7.39 -4.09
N LYS A 23 11.16 8.17 -5.18
CA LYS A 23 12.14 7.92 -6.26
C LYS A 23 12.08 6.49 -6.84
N ALA A 24 10.94 5.83 -6.70
CA ALA A 24 10.75 4.46 -7.13
C ALA A 24 10.10 4.43 -8.52
N ARG A 25 10.65 3.59 -9.42
CA ARG A 25 10.10 3.40 -10.77
C ARG A 25 8.76 2.66 -10.79
N LYS A 26 8.50 1.85 -9.77
CA LYS A 26 7.30 1.04 -9.59
C LYS A 26 6.77 1.27 -8.18
N VAL A 27 5.52 1.70 -8.06
CA VAL A 27 4.88 1.99 -6.78
C VAL A 27 3.44 1.50 -6.81
N ALA A 28 3.00 0.90 -5.72
CA ALA A 28 1.60 0.60 -5.45
C ALA A 28 1.19 1.35 -4.19
N ILE A 29 -0.03 1.88 -4.19
CA ILE A 29 -0.59 2.58 -3.04
C ILE A 29 -2.02 2.15 -2.85
N VAL A 30 -2.33 1.74 -1.63
CA VAL A 30 -3.70 1.50 -1.23
C VAL A 30 -4.37 2.77 -0.75
N PHE A 31 -5.56 3.04 -1.30
CA PHE A 31 -6.51 4.00 -0.78
C PHE A 31 -7.82 3.26 -0.44
N GLY A 32 -7.98 2.93 0.84
CA GLY A 32 -9.13 2.17 1.32
C GLY A 32 -9.13 0.74 0.79
N ASN A 33 -9.91 0.51 -0.27
CA ASN A 33 -10.02 -0.78 -0.96
C ASN A 33 -9.46 -0.73 -2.39
N THR A 34 -8.94 0.42 -2.84
CA THR A 34 -8.43 0.58 -4.19
C THR A 34 -6.91 0.60 -4.18
N ILE A 35 -6.29 -0.26 -4.97
CA ILE A 35 -4.85 -0.32 -5.18
C ILE A 35 -4.52 0.49 -6.43
N HIS A 36 -3.77 1.57 -6.26
CA HIS A 36 -3.34 2.45 -7.32
C HIS A 36 -1.92 2.09 -7.73
N LEU A 37 -1.75 1.57 -8.95
CA LEU A 37 -0.46 1.17 -9.48
C LEU A 37 0.15 2.30 -10.32
N TYR A 38 1.46 2.50 -10.17
CA TYR A 38 2.24 3.44 -10.96
C TYR A 38 3.54 2.79 -11.44
N GLY A 39 3.74 2.77 -12.76
CA GLY A 39 4.93 2.19 -13.39
C GLY A 39 5.00 0.66 -13.38
N ALA A 40 3.95 -0.02 -12.91
CA ALA A 40 3.76 -1.46 -12.99
C ALA A 40 2.36 -1.78 -13.48
N THR A 41 2.24 -2.87 -14.24
CA THR A 41 0.94 -3.39 -14.69
C THR A 41 0.31 -4.28 -13.63
N THR A 42 -1.01 -4.42 -13.69
CA THR A 42 -1.78 -5.33 -12.83
C THR A 42 -1.24 -6.76 -12.89
N LYS A 43 -0.79 -7.19 -14.07
CA LYS A 43 -0.23 -8.53 -14.26
C LYS A 43 1.10 -8.69 -13.51
N GLU A 44 2.03 -7.75 -13.66
CA GLU A 44 3.30 -7.76 -12.91
C GLU A 44 3.09 -7.70 -11.40
N PHE A 45 2.09 -6.94 -10.96
CA PHE A 45 1.71 -6.87 -9.56
C PHE A 45 1.21 -8.23 -9.05
N LEU A 46 0.27 -8.85 -9.78
CA LEU A 46 -0.30 -10.16 -9.41
C LEU A 46 0.73 -11.30 -9.49
N GLU A 47 1.69 -11.23 -10.40
CA GLU A 47 2.80 -12.18 -10.48
C GLU A 47 3.73 -12.08 -9.25
N ASN A 48 3.80 -10.91 -8.61
CA ASN A 48 4.61 -10.70 -7.43
C ASN A 48 3.78 -10.89 -6.14
N THR A 49 3.69 -12.14 -5.68
CA THR A 49 2.86 -12.50 -4.52
C THR A 49 3.25 -11.77 -3.24
N ALA A 50 4.55 -11.49 -3.03
CA ALA A 50 5.01 -10.71 -1.89
C ALA A 50 4.41 -9.30 -1.93
N TRP A 51 4.50 -8.65 -3.10
CA TRP A 51 3.94 -7.32 -3.31
C TRP A 51 2.40 -7.30 -3.11
N VAL A 52 1.68 -8.31 -3.61
CA VAL A 52 0.23 -8.43 -3.38
C VAL A 52 -0.08 -8.54 -1.88
N LYS A 53 0.67 -9.37 -1.14
CA LYS A 53 0.46 -9.53 0.31
C LYS A 53 0.74 -8.24 1.08
N HIS A 54 1.75 -7.47 0.66
CA HIS A 54 2.07 -6.16 1.23
C HIS A 54 0.88 -5.20 1.09
N GLU A 55 0.33 -5.03 -0.11
CA GLU A 55 -0.83 -4.14 -0.33
C GLU A 55 -2.10 -4.66 0.36
N LEU A 56 -2.32 -5.97 0.39
CA LEU A 56 -3.45 -6.56 1.12
C LEU A 56 -3.38 -6.28 2.62
N CYS A 57 -2.16 -6.21 3.19
CA CYS A 57 -1.97 -5.79 4.57
C CYS A 57 -2.47 -4.35 4.79
N HIS A 58 -2.13 -3.43 3.89
CA HIS A 58 -2.64 -2.07 3.94
C HIS A 58 -4.17 -2.00 3.82
N ILE A 59 -4.79 -2.79 2.93
CA ILE A 59 -6.26 -2.86 2.83
C ILE A 59 -6.87 -3.31 4.17
N ARG A 60 -6.26 -4.29 4.84
CA ARG A 60 -6.70 -4.74 6.17
C ARG A 60 -6.55 -3.64 7.22
N GLN A 61 -5.42 -2.93 7.23
CA GLN A 61 -5.19 -1.81 8.13
C GLN A 61 -6.20 -0.67 7.87
N TYR A 62 -6.51 -0.36 6.61
CA TYR A 62 -7.56 0.57 6.22
C TYR A 62 -8.94 0.13 6.70
N LYS A 63 -9.28 -1.16 6.61
CA LYS A 63 -10.53 -1.70 7.18
C LYS A 63 -10.56 -1.58 8.70
N GLN A 64 -9.43 -1.76 9.36
CA GLN A 64 -9.35 -1.72 10.84
C GLN A 64 -9.40 -0.29 11.39
N TYR A 65 -8.72 0.67 10.76
CA TYR A 65 -8.57 2.04 11.27
C TYR A 65 -9.43 3.07 10.51
N GLY A 66 -10.07 2.67 9.41
CA GLY A 66 -10.81 3.56 8.51
C GLY A 66 -9.88 4.38 7.60
N PHE A 67 -10.45 4.94 6.52
CA PHE A 67 -9.72 5.68 5.48
C PHE A 67 -8.82 6.79 6.05
N TRP A 68 -9.43 7.77 6.70
CA TRP A 68 -8.70 8.91 7.26
C TRP A 68 -7.92 8.55 8.52
N GLY A 69 -8.42 7.61 9.31
CA GLY A 69 -7.78 7.16 10.54
C GLY A 69 -6.44 6.47 10.28
N PHE A 70 -6.37 5.61 9.26
CA PHE A 70 -5.12 4.99 8.85
C PHE A 70 -4.12 6.03 8.33
N ILE A 71 -4.51 6.89 7.39
CA ILE A 71 -3.60 7.89 6.81
C ILE A 71 -3.03 8.80 7.90
N ALA A 72 -3.86 9.31 8.81
CA ALA A 72 -3.39 10.19 9.88
C ALA A 72 -2.40 9.47 10.82
N ARG A 73 -2.68 8.22 11.20
CA ARG A 73 -1.78 7.41 12.03
C ARG A 73 -0.49 7.07 11.31
N TYR A 74 -0.58 6.68 10.05
CA TYR A 74 0.56 6.35 9.21
C TYR A 74 1.48 7.57 9.03
N LEU A 75 0.92 8.74 8.70
CA LEU A 75 1.70 9.97 8.59
C LEU A 75 2.32 10.35 9.93
N PHE A 76 1.56 10.26 11.02
CA PHE A 76 2.04 10.60 12.36
C PHE A 76 3.17 9.68 12.82
N GLU A 77 3.05 8.36 12.64
CA GLU A 77 4.13 7.41 12.91
C GLU A 77 5.33 7.61 11.99
N SER A 78 5.10 7.85 10.70
CA SER A 78 6.17 8.10 9.74
C SER A 78 6.93 9.39 10.06
N LEU A 79 6.25 10.44 10.52
CA LEU A 79 6.90 11.68 10.99
C LEU A 79 7.65 11.48 12.31
N ARG A 80 7.13 10.63 13.21
CA ARG A 80 7.72 10.40 14.53
C ARG A 80 8.90 9.42 14.51
N SER A 81 8.80 8.35 13.73
CA SER A 81 9.71 7.20 13.72
C SER A 81 10.38 6.97 12.38
N GLY A 82 9.97 7.68 11.32
CA GLY A 82 10.43 7.47 9.96
C GLY A 82 9.64 6.39 9.23
N TYR A 83 9.69 6.43 7.90
CA TYR A 83 9.03 5.46 7.02
C TYR A 83 9.46 4.00 7.31
N TYR A 84 10.76 3.76 7.49
CA TYR A 84 11.29 2.40 7.70
C TYR A 84 10.87 1.75 9.02
N ASN A 85 10.61 2.54 10.06
CA ASN A 85 10.25 2.06 11.39
C ASN A 85 8.76 2.22 11.67
N ASN A 86 7.98 2.61 10.67
CA ASN A 86 6.53 2.71 10.78
C ASN A 86 5.97 1.30 10.99
N ARG A 87 5.18 1.11 12.05
CA ARG A 87 4.61 -0.19 12.41
C ARG A 87 3.78 -0.79 11.26
N PHE A 88 3.09 0.06 10.50
CA PHE A 88 2.29 -0.38 9.36
C PHE A 88 3.15 -0.98 8.23
N GLU A 89 4.32 -0.38 7.95
CA GLU A 89 5.29 -0.88 6.96
C GLU A 89 5.98 -2.16 7.44
N VAL A 90 6.20 -2.30 8.75
CA VAL A 90 6.78 -3.51 9.35
C VAL A 90 5.80 -4.68 9.24
N GLU A 91 4.51 -4.44 9.52
CA GLU A 91 3.46 -5.44 9.34
C GLU A 91 3.31 -5.85 7.86
N ALA A 92 3.34 -4.88 6.95
CA ALA A 92 3.26 -5.15 5.52
C ALA A 92 4.47 -5.96 5.03
N ARG A 93 5.68 -5.65 5.51
CA ARG A 93 6.90 -6.45 5.26
C ARG A 93 6.84 -7.86 5.86
N ALA A 94 6.27 -8.01 7.03
CA ALA A 94 6.06 -9.34 7.62
C ALA A 94 5.10 -10.17 6.77
N ALA A 95 4.08 -9.54 6.18
CA ALA A 95 3.12 -10.20 5.29
C ALA A 95 3.75 -10.67 3.97
N GLU A 96 4.80 -10.03 3.47
CA GLU A 96 5.51 -10.48 2.26
C GLU A 96 6.05 -11.91 2.38
N HIS A 97 6.42 -12.32 3.61
CA HIS A 97 7.03 -13.62 3.90
C HIS A 97 6.04 -14.71 4.36
N LEU A 98 4.74 -14.38 4.46
CA LEU A 98 3.71 -15.19 5.13
C LEU A 98 2.85 -15.94 4.12
#